data_AF-A0A0C1VV20-F1
#
_entry.id   AF-A0A0C1VV20-F1
#
_cell.length_a   1.000
_cell.length_b   1.000
_cell.length_c   1.000
_cell.angle_alpha   90.00
_cell.angle_beta   90.00
_cell.angle_gamma   90.00
#
_symmetry.space_group_name_H-M   'P 1'
#
loop_
_entity.id
_entity.type
_entity.pdbx_description
1 polymer ?
#
loop_
_entity_poly.entity_id
_entity_poly.type
_entity_poly.pdbx_seq_one_letter_code
_entity_poly.pdbx_strand_id
1 'polypeptide(L)'
;MRPFRRNSSPFDSDLKHYEDAKTELISRISRGEFASKHVTSYCSYCERSIPTNLAVEHIQPKKGSYAKPELQGRWSNFLLACVNCNSSKGSRGVFFDYFFFPDRDNTFNAFKYSSDGSITVNSSNHLAIQGVAKNTLWLTGLDKTVRNTYDSEGKIIAQDRISQRAEVWGIAENHLEIYTKNKGNAGIKELIVSSMLGHGYFSVWMTVFKDCPEMKNSFIDSISGTRESGCFDQHGDSSFRHSNKDKLSDSKFKFYSDKI
;
A
#
# COMPACT_ATOMS: atom_id res chain seq x y z
N MET A 1 1.65 2.81 -2.97
CA MET A 1 1.29 2.50 -1.59
C MET A 1 -0.15 2.93 -1.41
N ARG A 2 -1.00 1.98 -1.09
CA ARG A 2 -2.45 2.12 -1.06
C ARG A 2 -2.85 2.70 0.29
N PRO A 3 -3.53 3.85 0.34
CA PRO A 3 -4.08 4.35 1.59
C PRO A 3 -5.28 3.50 2.02
N PHE A 4 -5.48 3.37 3.32
CA PHE A 4 -6.62 2.65 3.89
C PHE A 4 -7.00 3.21 5.26
N ARG A 5 -8.23 2.97 5.70
CA ARG A 5 -8.63 3.24 7.07
C ARG A 5 -8.47 1.99 7.93
N ARG A 6 -7.80 2.09 9.09
CA ARG A 6 -7.61 0.95 10.00
C ARG A 6 -8.79 0.71 10.93
N ASN A 7 -9.49 1.78 11.32
CA ASN A 7 -10.45 1.81 12.42
C ASN A 7 -9.81 1.68 13.81
N SER A 8 -10.60 2.00 14.84
CA SER A 8 -10.25 1.81 16.25
C SER A 8 -9.99 0.34 16.58
N SER A 9 -9.30 0.11 17.70
CA SER A 9 -9.04 -1.24 18.21
C SER A 9 -10.36 -2.02 18.35
N PRO A 10 -10.45 -3.26 17.83
CA PRO A 10 -11.52 -4.19 18.21
C PRO A 10 -11.38 -4.74 19.63
N PHE A 11 -10.21 -4.55 20.24
CA PHE A 11 -9.88 -5.11 21.54
C PHE A 11 -10.03 -4.06 22.63
N ASP A 12 -10.55 -4.47 23.79
CA ASP A 12 -10.78 -3.61 24.96
C ASP A 12 -9.47 -3.09 25.59
N SER A 13 -8.36 -3.79 25.36
CA SER A 13 -7.04 -3.43 25.87
C SER A 13 -5.95 -3.74 24.85
N ASP A 14 -4.71 -3.35 25.17
CA ASP A 14 -3.55 -3.80 24.41
C ASP A 14 -3.41 -5.32 24.47
N LEU A 15 -2.95 -5.88 23.36
CA LEU A 15 -2.79 -7.32 23.20
C LEU A 15 -1.57 -7.84 23.96
N LYS A 16 -1.71 -9.01 24.59
CA LYS A 16 -0.57 -9.74 25.18
C LYS A 16 0.38 -10.24 24.09
N HIS A 17 -0.19 -10.80 23.01
CA HIS A 17 0.54 -11.24 21.82
C HIS A 17 0.06 -10.41 20.63
N TYR A 18 0.96 -9.62 20.05
CA TYR A 18 0.58 -8.70 18.97
C TYR A 18 0.17 -9.44 17.70
N GLU A 19 0.63 -10.68 17.54
CA GLU A 19 0.21 -11.57 16.45
C GLU A 19 -1.31 -11.82 16.44
N ASP A 20 -1.98 -11.72 17.59
CA ASP A 20 -3.44 -11.86 17.70
C ASP A 20 -4.19 -10.76 16.93
N ALA A 21 -3.53 -9.63 16.63
CA ALA A 21 -4.09 -8.57 15.79
C ALA A 21 -4.24 -8.97 14.31
N LYS A 22 -3.56 -10.04 13.86
CA LYS A 22 -3.36 -10.32 12.43
C LYS A 22 -4.68 -10.49 11.67
N THR A 23 -5.61 -11.27 12.20
CA THR A 23 -6.90 -11.54 11.53
C THR A 23 -7.72 -10.25 11.37
N GLU A 24 -7.79 -9.44 12.43
CA GLU A 24 -8.48 -8.15 12.41
C GLU A 24 -7.81 -7.12 11.50
N LEU A 25 -6.48 -7.10 11.45
CA LEU A 25 -5.76 -6.26 10.50
C LEU A 25 -6.05 -6.71 9.06
N ILE A 26 -6.01 -8.02 8.78
CA ILE A 26 -6.31 -8.52 7.44
C ILE A 26 -7.72 -8.12 7.03
N SER A 27 -8.73 -8.40 7.85
CA SER A 27 -10.13 -8.13 7.53
C SER A 27 -10.42 -6.66 7.28
N ARG A 28 -9.72 -5.74 7.97
CA ARG A 28 -9.97 -4.30 7.92
C ARG A 28 -9.15 -3.56 6.88
N ILE A 29 -7.87 -3.92 6.72
CA ILE A 29 -6.92 -3.11 5.94
C ILE A 29 -6.26 -3.83 4.78
N SER A 30 -6.50 -5.13 4.56
CA SER A 30 -5.71 -5.90 3.62
C SER A 30 -6.47 -6.98 2.85
N ARG A 31 -7.73 -7.25 3.18
CA ARG A 31 -8.54 -8.30 2.56
C ARG A 31 -8.88 -7.92 1.13
N GLY A 32 -8.27 -8.61 0.18
CA GLY A 32 -8.75 -8.65 -1.20
C GLY A 32 -9.94 -9.62 -1.28
N GLU A 33 -11.09 -9.14 -1.73
CA GLU A 33 -12.31 -9.93 -1.79
C GLU A 33 -12.84 -10.02 -3.22
N PHE A 34 -13.14 -11.24 -3.66
CA PHE A 34 -13.78 -11.50 -4.94
C PHE A 34 -14.88 -12.54 -4.74
N ALA A 35 -16.07 -12.28 -5.28
CA ALA A 35 -17.24 -13.15 -5.11
C ALA A 35 -17.49 -13.58 -3.64
N SER A 36 -17.43 -12.62 -2.71
CA SER A 36 -17.59 -12.84 -1.25
C SER A 36 -16.58 -13.79 -0.63
N LYS A 37 -15.44 -14.04 -1.29
CA LYS A 37 -14.36 -14.88 -0.77
C LYS A 37 -13.08 -14.08 -0.64
N HIS A 38 -12.36 -14.34 0.45
CA HIS A 38 -10.99 -13.84 0.62
C HIS A 38 -10.08 -14.48 -0.42
N VAL A 39 -9.40 -13.64 -1.21
CA VAL A 39 -8.46 -14.07 -2.24
C VAL A 39 -7.03 -14.03 -1.71
N THR A 40 -6.62 -12.89 -1.16
CA THR A 40 -5.25 -12.68 -0.66
C THR A 40 -5.20 -11.50 0.31
N SER A 41 -4.05 -11.31 0.93
CA SER A 41 -3.73 -10.16 1.77
C SER A 41 -2.51 -9.43 1.21
N TYR A 42 -2.45 -8.11 1.39
CA TYR A 42 -1.40 -7.25 0.86
C TYR A 42 -0.49 -6.67 1.94
N CYS A 43 0.79 -6.54 1.60
CA CYS A 43 1.70 -5.70 2.37
C CYS A 43 1.26 -4.23 2.31
N SER A 44 1.09 -3.58 3.47
CA SER A 44 0.69 -2.18 3.59
C SER A 44 1.62 -1.22 2.85
N TYR A 45 2.90 -1.59 2.67
CA TYR A 45 3.89 -0.72 2.03
C TYR A 45 4.06 -0.98 0.53
N CYS A 46 4.45 -2.20 0.16
CA CYS A 46 4.80 -2.53 -1.23
C CYS A 46 3.63 -3.06 -2.06
N GLU A 47 2.48 -3.31 -1.42
CA GLU A 47 1.22 -3.77 -2.03
C GLU A 47 1.27 -5.15 -2.66
N ARG A 48 2.38 -5.87 -2.50
CA ARG A 48 2.48 -7.27 -2.92
C ARG A 48 1.36 -8.09 -2.29
N SER A 49 0.74 -8.94 -3.11
CA SER A 49 -0.07 -10.06 -2.66
C SER A 49 0.83 -11.05 -1.89
N ILE A 50 0.45 -11.36 -0.64
CA ILE A 50 1.18 -12.20 0.30
C ILE A 50 0.14 -13.13 0.96
N PRO A 51 -0.16 -14.29 0.34
CA PRO A 51 -1.18 -15.20 0.84
C PRO A 51 -0.76 -15.86 2.17
N THR A 52 0.54 -16.05 2.38
CA THR A 52 1.11 -16.66 3.59
C THR A 52 2.26 -15.82 4.13
N ASN A 53 2.55 -15.94 5.43
CA ASN A 53 3.66 -15.25 6.10
C ASN A 53 3.63 -13.72 6.08
N LEU A 54 2.47 -13.09 5.84
CA LEU A 54 2.29 -11.66 6.10
C LEU A 54 2.39 -11.42 7.62
N ALA A 55 3.24 -10.49 8.05
CA ALA A 55 3.52 -10.25 9.46
C ALA A 55 2.76 -9.03 9.98
N VAL A 56 2.37 -9.08 11.26
CA VAL A 56 2.00 -7.87 12.01
C VAL A 56 3.29 -7.09 12.26
N GLU A 57 3.31 -5.86 11.77
CA GLU A 57 4.45 -4.96 11.83
C GLU A 57 4.21 -3.89 12.89
N HIS A 58 5.24 -3.61 13.71
CA HIS A 58 5.23 -2.53 14.69
C HIS A 58 5.77 -1.25 14.08
N ILE A 59 4.92 -0.25 13.85
CA ILE A 59 5.33 1.04 13.28
C ILE A 59 6.52 1.62 14.06
N GLN A 60 6.38 1.76 15.39
CA GLN A 60 7.48 2.03 16.31
C GLN A 60 8.00 0.70 16.87
N PRO A 61 9.31 0.40 16.77
CA PRO A 61 9.83 -0.93 17.00
C PRO A 61 9.70 -1.36 18.47
N LYS A 62 9.46 -2.65 18.71
CA LYS A 62 9.45 -3.24 20.06
C LYS A 62 10.83 -3.56 20.64
N LYS A 63 11.90 -3.48 19.84
CA LYS A 63 13.28 -3.88 20.21
C LYS A 63 14.31 -2.95 19.54
N GLY A 64 15.53 -2.92 20.09
CA GLY A 64 16.64 -2.09 19.60
C GLY A 64 16.71 -0.71 20.27
N SER A 65 17.61 0.16 19.80
CA SER A 65 17.89 1.45 20.46
C SER A 65 16.71 2.43 20.45
N TYR A 66 15.72 2.23 19.58
CA TYR A 66 14.50 3.03 19.49
C TYR A 66 13.26 2.30 20.02
N ALA A 67 13.45 1.26 20.84
CA ALA A 67 12.36 0.41 21.31
C ALA A 67 11.27 1.20 22.06
N LYS A 68 10.03 0.80 21.83
CA LYS A 68 8.81 1.24 22.51
C LYS A 68 8.07 0.02 23.05
N PRO A 69 8.59 -0.66 24.09
CA PRO A 69 7.97 -1.87 24.64
C PRO A 69 6.53 -1.64 25.12
N GLU A 70 6.21 -0.43 25.59
CA GLU A 70 4.86 0.01 25.96
C GLU A 70 3.86 0.02 24.79
N LEU A 71 4.34 -0.03 23.55
CA LEU A 71 3.52 -0.10 22.34
C LEU A 71 3.50 -1.49 21.70
N GLN A 72 4.08 -2.50 22.35
CA GLN A 72 4.19 -3.85 21.78
C GLN A 72 2.81 -4.47 21.48
N GLY A 73 1.81 -4.25 22.33
CA GLY A 73 0.44 -4.74 22.18
C GLY A 73 -0.54 -3.71 21.59
N ARG A 74 -0.06 -2.52 21.23
CA ARG A 74 -0.90 -1.37 20.90
C ARG A 74 -1.42 -1.43 19.47
N TRP A 75 -2.74 -1.55 19.29
CA TRP A 75 -3.40 -1.58 17.96
C TRP A 75 -2.98 -0.42 17.04
N SER A 76 -2.88 0.78 17.59
CA SER A 76 -2.49 1.97 16.82
C SER A 76 -1.03 1.96 16.36
N ASN A 77 -0.23 0.99 16.80
CA ASN A 77 1.14 0.80 16.39
C ASN A 77 1.30 -0.34 15.36
N PHE A 78 0.20 -0.91 14.84
CA PHE A 78 0.27 -2.03 13.91
C PHE A 78 -0.09 -1.70 12.46
N LEU A 79 0.67 -2.33 11.56
CA LEU A 79 0.39 -2.48 10.12
C LEU A 79 0.67 -3.94 9.70
N LEU A 80 0.53 -4.24 8.40
CA LEU A 80 0.88 -5.53 7.82
C LEU A 80 2.05 -5.39 6.85
N ALA A 81 3.11 -6.18 7.03
CA ALA A 81 4.30 -6.10 6.19
C ALA A 81 4.78 -7.46 5.70
N CYS A 82 5.22 -7.50 4.44
CA CYS A 82 6.01 -8.61 3.93
C CYS A 82 7.42 -8.59 4.53
N VAL A 83 8.12 -9.73 4.47
CA VAL A 83 9.49 -9.87 4.98
C VAL A 83 10.43 -8.79 4.44
N ASN A 84 10.33 -8.43 3.16
CA ASN A 84 11.23 -7.44 2.54
C ASN A 84 11.03 -6.02 3.07
N CYS A 85 9.77 -5.60 3.28
CA CYS A 85 9.46 -4.30 3.87
C CYS A 85 9.84 -4.29 5.35
N ASN A 86 9.46 -5.33 6.09
CA ASN A 86 9.74 -5.44 7.53
C ASN A 86 11.25 -5.44 7.81
N SER A 87 12.02 -6.26 7.09
CA SER A 87 13.49 -6.31 7.21
C SER A 87 14.16 -5.02 6.72
N SER A 88 13.60 -4.37 5.70
CA SER A 88 14.15 -3.08 5.25
C SER A 88 14.00 -2.02 6.33
N LYS A 89 12.87 -1.97 7.04
CA LYS A 89 12.64 -1.04 8.17
C LYS A 89 13.47 -1.40 9.41
N GLY A 90 13.45 -2.68 9.81
CA GLY A 90 14.15 -3.17 10.99
C GLY A 90 13.71 -2.46 12.28
N SER A 91 14.67 -2.15 13.15
CA SER A 91 14.49 -1.47 14.44
C SER A 91 14.77 0.04 14.38
N ARG A 92 14.69 0.65 13.19
CA ARG A 92 14.93 2.09 13.04
C ARG A 92 13.88 2.92 13.78
N GLY A 93 14.31 4.07 14.29
CA GLY A 93 13.42 5.04 14.94
C GLY A 93 12.40 5.59 13.96
N VAL A 94 11.13 5.53 14.37
CA VAL A 94 10.01 6.06 13.60
C VAL A 94 9.39 7.22 14.36
N PHE A 95 9.43 8.39 13.72
CA PHE A 95 8.86 9.65 14.19
C PHE A 95 7.83 10.09 13.14
N PHE A 96 6.55 10.17 13.53
CA PHE A 96 5.42 10.33 12.60
C PHE A 96 5.51 11.56 11.69
N ASP A 97 6.18 12.63 12.13
CA ASP A 97 6.40 13.82 11.30
C ASP A 97 7.29 13.58 10.07
N TYR A 98 8.11 12.52 10.07
CA TYR A 98 9.15 12.27 9.07
C TYR A 98 8.81 11.17 8.06
N PHE A 99 7.68 10.48 8.22
CA PHE A 99 7.28 9.37 7.35
C PHE A 99 5.79 9.41 7.06
N PHE A 100 5.39 8.93 5.89
CA PHE A 100 3.99 8.68 5.57
C PHE A 100 3.59 7.27 5.96
N PHE A 101 2.36 7.14 6.46
CA PHE A 101 1.74 5.86 6.79
C PHE A 101 0.42 5.69 6.04
N PRO A 102 0.20 4.53 5.40
CA PRO A 102 -0.99 4.32 4.59
C PRO A 102 -2.30 4.33 5.40
N ASP A 103 -2.25 4.14 6.73
CA ASP A 103 -3.42 4.25 7.61
C ASP A 103 -3.81 5.69 7.99
N ARG A 104 -3.01 6.70 7.59
CA ARG A 104 -3.11 8.09 8.10
C ARG A 104 -2.93 9.16 7.06
N ASP A 105 -2.18 8.83 6.00
CA ASP A 105 -1.73 9.73 4.96
C ASP A 105 -2.13 9.24 3.58
N ASN A 106 -2.29 10.17 2.63
CA ASN A 106 -2.54 9.80 1.24
C ASN A 106 -1.22 9.41 0.56
N THR A 107 -0.75 8.21 0.89
CA THR A 107 0.47 7.63 0.33
C THR A 107 0.40 7.39 -1.17
N PHE A 108 -0.79 7.24 -1.76
CA PHE A 108 -0.93 7.10 -3.21
C PHE A 108 -0.50 8.38 -3.92
N ASN A 109 -0.98 9.55 -3.45
CA ASN A 109 -0.62 10.86 -4.01
C ASN A 109 0.85 11.28 -3.75
N ALA A 110 1.50 10.68 -2.75
CA ALA A 110 2.89 10.99 -2.40
C ALA A 110 3.92 10.46 -3.42
N PHE A 111 3.55 9.44 -4.21
CA PHE A 111 4.46 8.72 -5.08
C PHE A 111 3.99 8.65 -6.54
N LYS A 112 4.93 8.49 -7.47
CA LYS A 112 4.69 8.14 -8.87
C LYS A 112 5.15 6.71 -9.11
N TYR A 113 4.38 5.98 -9.90
CA TYR A 113 4.65 4.60 -10.31
C TYR A 113 4.92 4.59 -11.80
N SER A 114 5.97 3.88 -12.21
CA SER A 114 6.45 3.83 -13.59
C SER A 114 6.37 2.42 -14.16
N SER A 115 6.39 2.31 -15.49
CA SER A 115 6.34 1.04 -16.22
C SER A 115 7.52 0.12 -15.97
N ASP A 116 8.68 0.68 -15.61
CA ASP A 116 9.86 -0.07 -15.16
C ASP A 116 9.73 -0.61 -13.72
N GLY A 117 8.58 -0.43 -13.08
CA GLY A 117 8.31 -0.87 -11.71
C GLY A 117 8.90 0.03 -10.63
N SER A 118 9.59 1.12 -10.99
CA SER A 118 10.14 2.07 -10.03
C SER A 118 9.04 2.86 -9.33
N ILE A 119 9.36 3.29 -8.09
CA ILE A 119 8.54 4.21 -7.33
C ILE A 119 9.39 5.44 -7.05
N THR A 120 8.90 6.61 -7.46
CA THR A 120 9.57 7.89 -7.24
C THR A 120 8.68 8.82 -6.44
N VAL A 121 9.26 9.87 -5.87
CA VAL A 121 8.49 10.91 -5.20
C VAL A 121 7.71 11.71 -6.23
N ASN A 122 6.45 12.02 -5.92
CA ASN A 122 5.66 12.91 -6.75
C ASN A 122 6.19 14.35 -6.66
N SER A 123 6.94 14.77 -7.69
CA SER A 123 7.56 16.09 -7.80
C SER A 123 6.58 17.26 -7.86
N SER A 124 5.29 17.00 -8.10
CA SER A 124 4.24 18.02 -8.08
C SER A 124 3.83 18.44 -6.66
N ASN A 125 4.24 17.68 -5.63
CA ASN A 125 3.97 18.04 -4.24
C ASN A 125 4.96 19.08 -3.70
N HIS A 126 4.59 19.79 -2.64
CA HIS A 126 5.48 20.71 -1.92
C HIS A 126 6.76 20.03 -1.42
N LEU A 127 7.90 20.76 -1.38
CA LEU A 127 9.22 20.20 -1.04
C LEU A 127 9.26 19.48 0.32
N ALA A 128 8.52 19.97 1.31
CA ALA A 128 8.41 19.30 2.62
C ALA A 128 7.78 17.89 2.48
N ILE A 129 6.71 17.77 1.69
CA ILE A 129 6.04 16.49 1.39
C ILE A 129 6.99 15.57 0.62
N GLN A 130 7.77 16.13 -0.31
CA GLN A 130 8.77 15.36 -1.03
C GLN A 130 9.84 14.79 -0.09
N GLY A 131 10.27 15.55 0.93
CA GLY A 131 11.19 15.06 1.96
C GLY A 131 10.64 13.88 2.75
N VAL A 132 9.40 13.99 3.23
CA VAL A 132 8.69 12.90 3.94
C VAL A 132 8.52 11.67 3.04
N ALA A 133 8.18 11.87 1.77
CA ALA A 133 8.06 10.79 0.78
C ALA A 133 9.40 10.06 0.57
N LYS A 134 10.52 10.79 0.41
CA LYS A 134 11.87 10.20 0.27
C LYS A 134 12.22 9.34 1.49
N ASN A 135 11.99 9.86 2.69
CA ASN A 135 12.23 9.13 3.94
C ASN A 135 11.40 7.83 4.00
N THR A 136 10.16 7.87 3.52
CA THR A 136 9.25 6.72 3.51
C THR A 136 9.72 5.63 2.55
N LEU A 137 10.19 6.00 1.36
CA LEU A 137 10.77 5.03 0.40
C LEU A 137 12.02 4.37 1.01
N TRP A 138 12.92 5.17 1.59
CA TRP A 138 14.12 4.68 2.27
C TRP A 138 13.79 3.72 3.43
N LEU A 139 12.84 4.09 4.29
CA LEU A 139 12.44 3.28 5.45
C LEU A 139 11.96 1.89 5.01
N THR A 140 11.18 1.84 3.93
CA THR A 140 10.57 0.60 3.42
C THR A 140 11.46 -0.12 2.38
N GLY A 141 12.58 0.51 1.98
CA GLY A 141 13.51 0.09 0.95
C GLY A 141 12.91 0.08 -0.47
N LEU A 142 11.83 0.83 -0.70
CA LEU A 142 11.16 0.90 -2.00
C LEU A 142 11.94 1.75 -3.02
N ASP A 143 13.00 2.42 -2.57
CA ASP A 143 14.02 3.14 -3.34
C ASP A 143 15.23 2.27 -3.74
N LYS A 144 15.27 0.99 -3.34
CA LYS A 144 16.37 0.09 -3.71
C LYS A 144 16.40 -0.15 -5.21
N THR A 145 17.59 -0.24 -5.80
CA THR A 145 17.77 -0.48 -7.24
C THR A 145 17.43 -1.92 -7.64
N VAL A 146 17.15 -2.10 -8.94
CA VAL A 146 16.94 -3.41 -9.57
C VAL A 146 18.13 -4.33 -9.30
N ARG A 147 17.85 -5.62 -9.12
CA ARG A 147 18.86 -6.67 -9.05
C ARG A 147 18.58 -7.68 -10.15
N ASN A 148 19.37 -7.61 -11.22
CA ASN A 148 19.25 -8.58 -12.30
C ASN A 148 19.72 -9.94 -11.77
N THR A 149 18.78 -10.88 -11.70
CA THR A 149 19.06 -12.26 -11.33
C THR A 149 18.85 -13.09 -12.58
N TYR A 150 19.77 -13.98 -12.91
CA TYR A 150 19.73 -14.79 -14.13
C TYR A 150 19.66 -16.27 -13.77
N ASP A 151 18.92 -17.05 -14.56
CA ASP A 151 19.00 -18.51 -14.51
C ASP A 151 20.20 -19.05 -15.30
N SER A 152 20.32 -20.38 -15.35
CA SER A 152 21.40 -21.07 -16.07
C SER A 152 21.38 -20.84 -17.59
N GLU A 153 20.27 -20.38 -18.15
CA GLU A 153 20.10 -20.09 -19.59
C GLU A 153 20.29 -18.59 -19.89
N GLY A 154 20.62 -17.78 -18.88
CA GLY A 154 20.79 -16.34 -19.02
C GLY A 154 19.48 -15.56 -19.08
N LYS A 155 18.34 -16.19 -18.72
CA LYS A 155 17.05 -15.51 -18.65
C LYS A 155 16.94 -14.75 -17.33
N ILE A 156 16.46 -13.51 -17.40
CA ILE A 156 16.21 -12.68 -16.21
C ILE A 156 15.04 -13.26 -15.42
N ILE A 157 15.25 -13.43 -14.11
CA ILE A 157 14.26 -13.87 -13.13
C ILE A 157 13.95 -12.71 -12.17
N ALA A 158 12.70 -12.25 -12.17
CA ALA A 158 12.25 -11.15 -11.30
C ALA A 158 12.15 -11.59 -9.83
N GLN A 159 13.25 -11.50 -9.11
CA GLN A 159 13.28 -11.78 -7.67
C GLN A 159 13.11 -10.53 -6.81
N ASP A 160 13.49 -9.36 -7.34
CA ASP A 160 13.38 -8.10 -6.63
C ASP A 160 12.00 -7.44 -6.79
N ARG A 161 11.71 -6.47 -5.91
CA ARG A 161 10.38 -5.83 -5.82
C ARG A 161 10.09 -4.84 -6.95
N ILE A 162 11.11 -4.33 -7.66
CA ILE A 162 10.92 -3.44 -8.80
C ILE A 162 10.56 -4.28 -10.01
N SER A 163 11.34 -5.32 -10.31
CA SER A 163 11.07 -6.22 -11.44
C SER A 163 9.67 -6.86 -11.35
N GLN A 164 9.26 -7.34 -10.17
CA GLN A 164 7.91 -7.88 -9.97
C GLN A 164 6.80 -6.85 -10.14
N ARG A 165 7.07 -5.56 -9.89
CA ARG A 165 6.11 -4.50 -10.13
C ARG A 165 6.01 -4.17 -11.62
N ALA A 166 7.13 -4.18 -12.33
CA ALA A 166 7.18 -4.00 -13.78
C ALA A 166 6.41 -5.10 -14.51
N GLU A 167 6.54 -6.35 -14.06
CA GLU A 167 5.74 -7.47 -14.59
C GLU A 167 4.23 -7.21 -14.44
N VAL A 168 3.80 -6.77 -13.25
CA VAL A 168 2.39 -6.47 -13.01
C VAL A 168 1.92 -5.23 -13.77
N TRP A 169 2.81 -4.28 -14.06
CA TRP A 169 2.50 -3.16 -14.96
C TRP A 169 2.16 -3.66 -16.37
N GLY A 170 3.00 -4.53 -16.96
CA GLY A 170 2.71 -5.11 -18.27
C GLY A 170 1.41 -5.91 -18.30
N ILE A 171 1.10 -6.65 -17.23
CA ILE A 171 -0.20 -7.32 -17.08
C ILE A 171 -1.33 -6.31 -17.06
N ALA A 172 -1.20 -5.22 -16.29
CA ALA A 172 -2.23 -4.18 -16.21
C ALA A 172 -2.46 -3.48 -17.56
N GLU A 173 -1.41 -3.20 -18.33
CA GLU A 173 -1.52 -2.59 -19.68
C GLU A 173 -2.26 -3.52 -20.66
N ASN A 174 -1.92 -4.81 -20.66
CA ASN A 174 -2.63 -5.80 -21.47
C ASN A 174 -4.13 -5.88 -21.08
N HIS A 175 -4.43 -5.85 -19.78
CA HIS A 175 -5.81 -5.82 -19.29
C HIS A 175 -6.54 -4.52 -19.67
N LEU A 176 -5.85 -3.38 -19.72
CA LEU A 176 -6.43 -2.10 -20.19
C LEU A 176 -6.78 -2.16 -21.69
N GLU A 177 -5.94 -2.78 -22.50
CA GLU A 177 -6.22 -3.00 -23.92
C GLU A 177 -7.46 -3.88 -24.12
N ILE A 178 -7.53 -5.00 -23.40
CA ILE A 178 -8.69 -5.92 -23.40
C ILE A 178 -9.95 -5.18 -22.96
N TYR A 179 -9.87 -4.41 -21.86
CA TYR A 179 -10.98 -3.60 -21.37
C TYR A 179 -11.48 -2.60 -22.42
N THR A 180 -10.56 -1.90 -23.07
CA THR A 180 -10.88 -0.86 -24.06
C THR A 180 -11.59 -1.43 -25.29
N LYS A 181 -11.19 -2.64 -25.74
CA LYS A 181 -11.84 -3.35 -26.84
C LYS A 181 -13.20 -3.94 -26.47
N ASN A 182 -13.47 -4.14 -25.18
CA ASN A 182 -14.66 -4.84 -24.67
C ASN A 182 -15.44 -3.98 -23.66
N LYS A 183 -15.50 -2.65 -23.89
CA LYS A 183 -16.20 -1.73 -22.99
C LYS A 183 -17.65 -2.16 -22.76
N GLY A 184 -18.10 -2.11 -21.51
CA GLY A 184 -19.44 -2.54 -21.10
C GLY A 184 -19.58 -4.03 -20.80
N ASN A 185 -18.57 -4.87 -21.07
CA ASN A 185 -18.62 -6.29 -20.72
C ASN A 185 -18.36 -6.51 -19.22
N ALA A 186 -19.38 -6.94 -18.48
CA ALA A 186 -19.30 -7.20 -17.05
C ALA A 186 -18.28 -8.29 -16.68
N GLY A 187 -18.25 -9.39 -17.44
CA GLY A 187 -17.31 -10.48 -17.20
C GLY A 187 -15.85 -10.08 -17.37
N ILE A 188 -15.54 -9.20 -18.35
CA ILE A 188 -14.18 -8.66 -18.52
C ILE A 188 -13.78 -7.81 -17.32
N LYS A 189 -14.68 -6.94 -16.82
CA LYS A 189 -14.42 -6.14 -15.62
C LYS A 189 -14.11 -7.03 -14.41
N GLU A 190 -14.94 -8.04 -14.18
CA GLU A 190 -14.74 -9.01 -13.08
C GLU A 190 -13.40 -9.74 -13.19
N LEU A 191 -13.02 -10.20 -14.38
CA LEU A 191 -11.73 -10.86 -14.62
C LEU A 191 -10.55 -9.92 -14.36
N ILE A 192 -10.66 -8.64 -14.73
CA ILE A 192 -9.61 -7.66 -14.46
C ILE A 192 -9.50 -7.37 -12.95
N VAL A 193 -10.62 -7.23 -12.24
CA VAL A 193 -10.61 -7.06 -10.78
C VAL A 193 -9.99 -8.27 -10.10
N SER A 194 -10.39 -9.49 -10.48
CA SER A 194 -9.81 -10.73 -9.97
C SER A 194 -8.29 -10.81 -10.22
N SER A 195 -7.84 -10.41 -11.42
CA SER A 195 -6.41 -10.34 -11.76
C SER A 195 -5.66 -9.33 -10.89
N MET A 196 -6.21 -8.12 -10.70
CA MET A 196 -5.64 -7.12 -9.80
C MET A 196 -5.50 -7.66 -8.37
N LEU A 197 -6.53 -8.32 -7.86
CA LEU A 197 -6.51 -8.89 -6.52
C LEU A 197 -5.44 -9.99 -6.39
N GLY A 198 -5.35 -10.90 -7.36
CA GLY A 198 -4.36 -11.99 -7.35
C GLY A 198 -2.93 -11.48 -7.31
N HIS A 199 -2.60 -10.48 -8.15
CA HIS A 199 -1.25 -9.93 -8.29
C HIS A 199 -0.91 -8.89 -7.21
N GLY A 200 -1.90 -8.17 -6.68
CA GLY A 200 -1.71 -7.01 -5.83
C GLY A 200 -1.25 -5.78 -6.61
N TYR A 201 -0.41 -4.95 -5.99
CA TYR A 201 0.12 -3.72 -6.59
C TYR A 201 -0.97 -2.72 -7.01
N PHE A 202 -1.96 -2.52 -6.13
CA PHE A 202 -3.07 -1.60 -6.33
C PHE A 202 -2.67 -0.27 -7.00
N SER A 203 -1.55 0.35 -6.60
CA SER A 203 -1.14 1.62 -7.18
C SER A 203 -0.76 1.55 -8.66
N VAL A 204 -0.22 0.41 -9.12
CA VAL A 204 0.07 0.17 -10.54
C VAL A 204 -1.24 0.15 -11.32
N TRP A 205 -2.21 -0.66 -10.88
CA TRP A 205 -3.51 -0.78 -11.53
C TRP A 205 -4.25 0.56 -11.58
N MET A 206 -4.26 1.32 -10.49
CA MET A 206 -4.82 2.67 -10.46
C MET A 206 -4.13 3.65 -11.42
N THR A 207 -2.82 3.52 -11.60
CA THR A 207 -2.04 4.37 -12.50
C THR A 207 -2.30 4.03 -13.97
N VAL A 208 -2.31 2.74 -14.31
CA VAL A 208 -2.57 2.26 -15.68
C VAL A 208 -4.00 2.57 -16.10
N PHE A 209 -4.99 2.35 -15.22
CA PHE A 209 -6.40 2.62 -15.47
C PHE A 209 -6.83 4.06 -15.12
N LYS A 210 -5.91 5.03 -15.08
CA LYS A 210 -6.20 6.42 -14.66
C LYS A 210 -7.41 7.05 -15.35
N ASP A 211 -7.61 6.73 -16.63
CA ASP A 211 -8.68 7.28 -17.48
C ASP A 211 -9.95 6.41 -17.49
N CYS A 212 -10.04 5.43 -16.58
CA CYS A 212 -11.15 4.48 -16.47
C CYS A 212 -11.81 4.55 -15.07
N PRO A 213 -12.67 5.56 -14.79
CA PRO A 213 -13.31 5.74 -13.47
C PRO A 213 -14.04 4.49 -12.94
N GLU A 214 -14.72 3.75 -13.81
CA GLU A 214 -15.43 2.52 -13.44
C GLU A 214 -14.48 1.43 -12.90
N MET A 215 -13.35 1.23 -13.58
CA MET A 215 -12.35 0.25 -13.14
C MET A 215 -11.63 0.71 -11.87
N LYS A 216 -11.28 1.99 -11.78
CA LYS A 216 -10.67 2.56 -10.56
C LYS A 216 -11.57 2.33 -9.33
N ASN A 217 -12.86 2.61 -9.44
CA ASN A 217 -13.80 2.37 -8.34
C ASN A 217 -13.91 0.88 -8.00
N SER A 218 -13.99 0.01 -9.00
CA SER A 218 -13.98 -1.45 -8.78
C SER A 218 -12.72 -1.92 -8.03
N PHE A 219 -11.55 -1.34 -8.33
CA PHE A 219 -10.31 -1.64 -7.61
C PHE A 219 -10.32 -1.12 -6.17
N ILE A 220 -10.83 0.09 -5.97
CA ILE A 220 -10.92 0.70 -4.64
C ILE A 220 -11.85 -0.12 -3.74
N ASP A 221 -12.98 -0.58 -4.28
CA ASP A 221 -14.02 -1.24 -3.48
C ASP A 221 -13.70 -2.73 -3.21
N SER A 222 -12.73 -3.31 -3.92
CA SER A 222 -12.36 -4.73 -3.79
C SER A 222 -11.29 -5.03 -2.74
N ILE A 223 -10.69 -4.00 -2.12
CA ILE A 223 -9.72 -4.18 -1.03
C ILE A 223 -10.18 -3.40 0.21
N SER A 224 -10.34 -4.11 1.33
CA SER A 224 -10.83 -3.55 2.59
C SER A 224 -10.06 -2.29 3.04
N GLY A 225 -10.82 -1.27 3.47
CA GLY A 225 -10.29 -0.03 4.03
C GLY A 225 -9.92 1.02 2.99
N THR A 226 -9.84 0.68 1.69
CA THR A 226 -9.36 1.61 0.66
C THR A 226 -10.34 2.76 0.43
N ARG A 227 -11.63 2.46 0.23
CA ARG A 227 -12.67 3.49 0.08
C ARG A 227 -12.77 4.34 1.34
N GLU A 228 -12.72 3.70 2.51
CA GLU A 228 -12.90 4.32 3.82
C GLU A 228 -11.75 5.26 4.21
N SER A 229 -10.60 5.16 3.55
CA SER A 229 -9.51 6.14 3.69
C SER A 229 -9.96 7.58 3.41
N GLY A 230 -10.92 7.73 2.48
CA GLY A 230 -11.35 9.02 1.95
C GLY A 230 -10.36 9.65 0.95
N CYS A 231 -9.34 8.90 0.51
CA CYS A 231 -8.31 9.39 -0.42
C CYS A 231 -8.73 9.38 -1.89
N PHE A 232 -9.91 8.85 -2.22
CA PHE A 232 -10.40 8.74 -3.59
C PHE A 232 -11.82 9.29 -3.70
N ASP A 233 -12.06 10.11 -4.71
CA ASP A 233 -13.39 10.66 -5.00
C ASP A 233 -14.30 9.64 -5.71
N GLN A 234 -15.44 10.11 -6.20
CA GLN A 234 -16.44 9.31 -6.93
C GLN A 234 -15.96 8.85 -8.32
N HIS A 235 -14.96 9.52 -8.89
CA HIS A 235 -14.33 9.13 -10.16
C HIS A 235 -13.12 8.21 -9.94
N GLY A 236 -12.80 7.89 -8.69
CA GLY A 236 -11.62 7.12 -8.31
C GLY A 236 -10.32 7.93 -8.42
N ASP A 237 -10.42 9.26 -8.54
CA ASP A 237 -9.27 10.15 -8.56
C ASP A 237 -8.81 10.46 -7.15
N SER A 238 -7.49 10.56 -6.98
CA SER A 238 -6.92 10.74 -5.66
C SER A 238 -7.07 12.19 -5.19
N SER A 239 -7.67 12.38 -4.03
CA SER A 239 -7.72 13.67 -3.35
C SER A 239 -6.37 14.00 -2.71
N PHE A 240 -6.17 15.23 -2.23
CA PHE A 240 -4.92 15.53 -1.52
C PHE A 240 -4.84 14.90 -0.11
N ARG A 241 -5.99 14.66 0.54
CA ARG A 241 -6.05 14.36 1.99
C ARG A 241 -6.56 12.98 2.29
N HIS A 242 -5.85 12.28 3.17
CA HIS A 242 -6.41 11.18 3.93
C HIS A 242 -7.26 11.73 5.07
N SER A 243 -8.49 11.23 5.19
CA SER A 243 -9.45 11.75 6.16
C SER A 243 -9.00 11.57 7.61
N ASN A 244 -8.16 10.55 7.86
CA ASN A 244 -7.64 10.16 9.18
C ASN A 244 -8.74 10.22 10.27
N LYS A 245 -9.92 9.69 9.94
CA LYS A 245 -11.08 9.66 10.86
C LYS A 245 -10.77 8.92 12.17
N ASP A 246 -9.74 8.09 12.16
CA ASP A 246 -9.25 7.35 13.33
C ASP A 246 -8.42 8.24 14.29
N LYS A 247 -8.15 9.51 13.94
CA LYS A 247 -7.42 10.51 14.75
C LYS A 247 -6.05 10.01 15.21
N LEU A 248 -5.38 9.27 14.34
CA LEU A 248 -4.06 8.70 14.63
C LEU A 248 -2.99 9.77 14.49
N SER A 249 -1.93 9.68 15.29
CA SER A 249 -0.77 10.57 15.16
C SER A 249 -0.22 10.49 13.74
N ASP A 250 -0.30 11.58 13.00
CA ASP A 250 0.16 11.70 11.63
C ASP A 250 1.20 12.82 11.51
N SER A 251 1.73 12.99 10.29
CA SER A 251 2.69 14.04 10.03
C SER A 251 2.03 15.42 10.13
N LYS A 252 2.60 16.32 10.94
CA LYS A 252 2.16 17.73 11.05
C LYS A 252 2.22 18.51 9.73
N PHE A 253 2.81 17.96 8.67
CA PHE A 253 2.89 18.63 7.37
C PHE A 253 1.55 18.74 6.61
N LYS A 254 0.43 18.23 7.15
CA LYS A 254 -0.93 18.55 6.66
C LYS A 254 -1.25 20.06 6.68
N PHE A 255 -0.63 20.83 7.57
CA PHE A 255 -0.96 22.25 7.77
C PHE A 255 -0.37 23.22 6.75
N TYR A 256 0.43 22.76 5.78
CA TYR A 256 1.02 23.66 4.77
C TYR A 256 0.23 23.76 3.45
N SER A 257 -0.86 23.00 3.27
CA SER A 257 -1.67 23.09 2.04
C SER A 257 -2.95 23.93 2.15
N ASP A 258 -3.32 24.40 3.34
CA ASP A 258 -4.44 25.37 3.50
C ASP A 258 -3.98 26.84 3.33
N LYS A 259 -2.72 27.08 2.95
CA LYS A 259 -2.13 28.42 2.78
C LYS A 259 -1.31 28.60 1.50
N ILE A 260 -1.64 27.88 0.42
CA ILE A 260 -1.17 28.18 -0.93
C ILE A 260 -2.37 28.15 -1.88
#